data_AF-A0A957U242-F1
#
_entry.id   AF-A0A957U242-F1
#
_cell.length_a   1.000
_cell.length_b   1.000
_cell.length_c   1.000
_cell.angle_alpha   90.00
_cell.angle_beta   90.00
_cell.angle_gamma   90.00
#
_symmetry.space_group_name_H-M   'P 1'
#
loop_
_entity.id
_entity.type
_entity.pdbx_description
1 polymer ?
#
loop_
_entity_poly.entity_id
_entity_poly.type
_entity_poly.pdbx_seq_one_letter_code
_entity_poly.pdbx_strand_id
1 'polypeptide(L)' 'MPEIKRSPIPGKNKIVTVAQMQAIEQAADQAGHSFADMMELAGRRVAGAVIDEFGARRPVILILVGPGNNGGDG' A
#
# COMPACT_ATOMS: atom_id res chain seq x y z
N MET A 1 -27.97 -10.49 3.01
CA MET A 1 -26.63 -11.05 2.67
C MET A 1 -25.88 -11.20 3.99
N PRO A 2 -25.40 -12.41 4.34
CA PRO A 2 -25.01 -12.75 5.71
C PRO A 2 -23.67 -12.12 6.14
N GLU A 3 -23.51 -11.91 7.45
CA GLU A 3 -22.34 -11.34 8.13
C GLU A 3 -21.02 -12.04 7.77
N ILE A 4 -20.00 -11.28 7.39
CA ILE A 4 -18.63 -11.79 7.25
C ILE A 4 -17.90 -11.59 8.58
N LYS A 5 -17.89 -12.63 9.42
CA LYS A 5 -16.97 -12.74 10.56
C LYS A 5 -15.69 -13.43 10.07
N ARG A 6 -14.61 -12.67 9.85
CA ARG A 6 -13.26 -13.23 9.67
C ARG A 6 -12.28 -12.53 10.62
N SER A 7 -11.67 -13.33 11.48
CA SER A 7 -10.62 -12.95 12.43
C SER A 7 -9.65 -14.14 12.55
N PRO A 8 -8.38 -13.95 12.91
CA PRO A 8 -7.37 -13.10 12.28
C PRO A 8 -6.16 -13.95 11.83
N ILE A 9 -5.39 -13.47 10.85
CA ILE A 9 -4.03 -13.97 10.65
C ILE A 9 -3.22 -13.67 11.93
N PRO A 10 -2.40 -14.59 12.46
CA PRO A 10 -1.64 -14.34 13.68
C PRO A 10 -0.71 -13.14 13.49
N GLY A 11 -0.93 -12.08 14.28
CA GLY A 11 -0.13 -10.86 14.32
C GLY A 11 -0.81 -9.65 13.66
N LYS A 12 -1.52 -8.84 14.47
CA LYS A 12 -1.97 -7.43 14.30
C LYS A 12 -2.44 -6.86 12.93
N ASN A 13 -2.43 -7.60 11.83
CA ASN A 13 -2.76 -7.09 10.50
C ASN A 13 -4.09 -7.70 10.04
N LYS A 14 -5.13 -6.87 10.08
CA LYS A 14 -6.45 -7.24 9.56
C LYS A 14 -6.34 -7.37 8.04
N ILE A 15 -6.69 -8.54 7.50
CA ILE A 15 -6.89 -8.69 6.06
C ILE A 15 -8.26 -8.12 5.71
N VAL A 16 -8.27 -7.21 4.74
CA VAL A 16 -9.45 -6.48 4.31
C VAL A 16 -9.82 -6.84 2.87
N THR A 17 -11.10 -6.70 2.53
CA THR A 17 -11.56 -6.79 1.14
C THR A 17 -11.17 -5.53 0.37
N VAL A 18 -11.23 -5.57 -0.97
CA VAL A 18 -10.99 -4.40 -1.82
C VAL A 18 -11.90 -3.24 -1.44
N ALA A 19 -13.20 -3.50 -1.26
CA ALA A 19 -14.17 -2.48 -0.85
C ALA A 19 -13.84 -1.88 0.53
N GLN A 20 -13.35 -2.69 1.47
CA GLN A 20 -12.90 -2.21 2.77
C GLN A 20 -11.64 -1.34 2.65
N MET A 21 -10.68 -1.71 1.80
CA MET A 21 -9.48 -0.90 1.56
C MET A 21 -9.83 0.47 0.98
N GLN A 22 -10.68 0.51 -0.05
CA GLN A 22 -11.15 1.77 -0.65
C GLN A 22 -11.83 2.69 0.38
N ALA A 23 -12.65 2.11 1.27
CA ALA A 23 -13.30 2.87 2.33
C ALA A 23 -12.28 3.42 3.36
N ILE A 24 -11.22 2.66 3.66
CA ILE A 24 -10.15 3.09 4.56
C ILE A 24 -9.38 4.27 3.94
N GLU A 25 -9.02 4.18 2.66
CA GLU A 25 -8.30 5.24 1.94
C GLU A 25 -9.12 6.53 1.87
N GLN A 26 -10.41 6.43 1.54
CA GLN A 26 -11.32 7.59 1.52
C GLN A 26 -11.46 8.22 2.91
N ALA A 27 -11.56 7.41 3.97
CA ALA A 27 -11.63 7.92 5.33
C ALA A 27 -10.32 8.60 5.76
N ALA A 28 -9.16 8.09 5.32
CA ALA A 28 -7.86 8.70 5.58
C ALA A 28 -7.71 10.05 4.87
N ASP A 29 -8.11 10.14 3.61
CA ASP A 29 -8.14 11.39 2.83
C ASP A 29 -9.03 12.45 3.49
N GLN A 30 -10.24 12.06 3.90
CA GLN A 30 -11.15 12.93 4.66
C GLN A 30 -10.59 13.37 6.03
N ALA A 31 -9.70 12.55 6.62
CA ALA A 31 -9.00 12.88 7.87
C ALA A 31 -7.74 13.74 7.66
N GLY A 32 -7.42 14.12 6.42
CA GLY A 32 -6.30 15.00 6.08
C GLY A 32 -5.03 14.28 5.63
N HIS A 33 -5.08 12.96 5.41
CA HIS A 33 -4.00 12.21 4.76
C HIS A 33 -4.30 12.09 3.27
N SER A 34 -3.87 13.08 2.49
CA SER A 34 -4.21 13.12 1.07
C SER A 34 -3.80 11.85 0.33
N PHE A 35 -4.56 11.46 -0.69
CA PHE A 35 -4.15 10.33 -1.55
C PHE A 35 -2.71 10.46 -2.06
N ALA A 36 -2.28 11.67 -2.43
CA ALA A 36 -0.91 11.91 -2.88
C ALA A 36 0.13 11.62 -1.78
N ASP A 37 -0.10 12.06 -0.54
CA ASP A 37 0.79 11.79 0.59
C ASP A 37 0.85 10.30 0.93
N MET A 38 -0.28 9.61 0.82
CA MET A 38 -0.36 8.16 1.03
C MET A 38 0.46 7.40 -0.02
N MET A 39 0.34 7.76 -1.30
CA MET A 39 1.10 7.15 -2.39
C MET A 39 2.60 7.41 -2.27
N GLU A 40 2.98 8.65 -1.97
CA GLU A 40 4.37 9.03 -1.73
C GLU A 40 4.97 8.26 -0.52
N LEU A 41 4.18 8.03 0.52
CA LEU A 41 4.60 7.16 1.62
C LEU A 41 4.72 5.70 1.18
N ALA A 42 3.78 5.18 0.39
CA ALA A 42 3.81 3.81 -0.12
C ALA A 42 5.06 3.56 -0.97
N GLY A 43 5.38 4.44 -1.91
CA GLY A 43 6.57 4.29 -2.76
C GLY A 43 7.88 4.35 -1.99
N ARG A 44 8.01 5.22 -0.99
CA ARG A 44 9.18 5.21 -0.09
C ARG A 44 9.32 3.88 0.66
N ARG A 45 8.20 3.25 1.06
CA ARG A 45 8.22 1.94 1.73
C ARG A 45 8.61 0.83 0.76
N VAL A 46 8.13 0.87 -0.49
CA VAL A 46 8.56 -0.06 -1.55
C VAL A 46 10.07 0.07 -1.80
N ALA A 47 10.57 1.29 -2.00
CA ALA A 47 11.99 1.53 -2.17
C ALA A 47 12.83 1.06 -0.97
N GLY A 48 12.36 1.33 0.26
CA GLY A 48 13.01 0.84 1.48
C GLY A 48 13.09 -0.68 1.53
N ALA A 49 12.00 -1.39 1.23
CA ALA A 49 11.99 -2.84 1.20
C ALA A 49 12.94 -3.42 0.13
N VAL A 50 13.03 -2.79 -1.04
CA VAL A 50 13.99 -3.18 -2.10
C VAL A 50 15.43 -2.96 -1.64
N ILE A 51 15.72 -1.84 -0.98
CA ILE A 51 17.05 -1.55 -0.44
C ILE A 51 17.43 -2.54 0.66
N ASP A 52 16.51 -2.89 1.55
CA ASP A 52 16.74 -3.82 2.65
C ASP A 52 17.03 -5.24 2.13
N GLU A 53 16.33 -5.67 1.07
CA GLU A 53 16.47 -7.00 0.48
C GLU A 53 17.71 -7.12 -0.43
N PHE A 54 17.98 -6.11 -1.26
CA PHE A 54 18.97 -6.20 -2.35
C PHE A 54 20.19 -5.29 -2.18
N GLY A 55 20.17 -4.39 -1.18
CA GLY A 55 21.21 -3.40 -0.95
C GLY A 55 21.14 -2.17 -1.87
N ALA A 56 21.75 -1.07 -1.43
CA ALA A 56 21.66 0.22 -2.10
C ALA A 56 22.74 0.50 -3.18
N ARG A 57 23.70 -0.40 -3.40
CA ARG A 57 24.89 -0.09 -4.22
C ARG A 57 24.65 -0.28 -5.72
N ARG A 58 24.39 0.84 -6.39
CA ARG A 58 24.30 0.99 -7.87
C ARG A 58 23.41 -0.07 -8.56
N PRO A 59 22.18 -0.30 -8.08
CA PRO A 59 21.28 -1.20 -8.78
C PRO A 59 20.82 -0.58 -10.12
N VAL A 60 20.66 -1.40 -11.13
CA VAL A 60 19.80 -1.07 -12.27
C VAL A 60 18.40 -1.53 -11.89
N ILE A 61 17.47 -0.59 -11.76
CA ILE A 61 16.08 -0.87 -11.37
C ILE A 61 15.18 -0.66 -12.59
N LEU A 62 14.34 -1.65 -12.87
CA LEU A 62 13.25 -1.55 -13.84
C LEU A 62 11.93 -1.45 -13.07
N ILE A 63 11.19 -0.38 -13.30
CA ILE A 63 9.85 -0.18 -12.74
C ILE A 63 8.83 -0.36 -13.87
N LEU A 64 7.87 -1.26 -13.68
CA LEU A 64 6.80 -1.53 -14.65
C LEU A 64 5.52 -0.84 -14.19
N VAL A 65 5.25 0.34 -14.74
CA VAL A 65 4.18 1.24 -14.27
C VAL A 65 2.87 0.97 -15.00
N GLY A 66 1.83 0.60 -14.26
CA GLY A 66 0.45 0.51 -14.74
C GLY A 66 -0.30 1.85 -14.59
N PRO A 67 -1.49 2.00 -15.20
CA PRO A 67 -2.25 3.26 -15.18
C PRO A 67 -3.05 3.52 -13.89
N GLY A 68 -3.01 2.61 -12.90
CA GLY A 68 -3.78 2.72 -11.64
C GLY A 68 -2.94 3.27 -10.49
N ASN A 69 -3.54 3.34 -9.29
CA ASN A 69 -2.89 3.88 -8.08
C ASN A 69 -1.58 3.16 -7.74
N ASN A 70 -1.54 1.84 -7.88
CA ASN A 70 -0.31 1.05 -7.68
C ASN A 70 0.84 1.49 -8.61
N GLY A 71 0.53 2.06 -9.78
CA GLY A 71 1.52 2.61 -10.68
C GLY A 71 2.18 3.88 -10.15
N GLY A 72 1.47 4.66 -9.34
CA GLY A 72 2.06 5.83 -8.68
C GLY A 72 2.74 5.51 -7.34
N ASP A 73 2.61 4.28 -6.83
CA ASP A 73 3.41 3.79 -5.71
C ASP A 73 4.81 3.31 -6.16
N GLY A 74 4.98 2.95 -7.43
CA GLY A 74 6.22 2.39 -7.98
C GLY A 74 7.26 3.44 -8.31
#